data_AF-A0A1C4RWA9-F1
#
_entry.id   AF-A0A1C4RWA9-F1
#
_cell.length_a   1.000
_cell.length_b   1.000
_cell.length_c   1.000
_cell.angle_alpha   90.00
_cell.angle_beta   90.00
_cell.angle_gamma   90.00
#
_symmetry.space_group_name_H-M   'P 1'
#
loop_
_entity.id
_entity.type
_entity.pdbx_description
1 polymer ?
#
loop_
_entity_poly.entity_id
_entity_poly.type
_entity_poly.pdbx_seq_one_letter_code
_entity_poly.pdbx_strand_id
1 'polypeptide(L)'
;MSVALVRPSRPPVAASRRRRTLALAVITTLVATLLAAVQAAPAQAAPVLLSQGSTVTASSQENGGTAAGNAVDGDGGTRWSSAFADPQWIRIDLGSPAALSRVELAWEAAHAKSYRIELSTDGDNWTTAYSTTTSAGGNETLTVSGDARYVRLTGTERATGYGYSLWEFKVFGTRDGGGGPEIPGGGDLGPNVHVFDPSTPDIQGKVDEIFQQQEEAQFGSGRHALLFKPGTYDDINAQIGFYTQIAGLGLNPNDTTFNGDVTVDAGWFDGNATQNFWRSAENLTLNPVSGTNRWAVSQAAPFRRMHVKGGLNLAPDGYGWASGGYIADSKIDGTVGPYSQQQWYTRDSSVGGWTNAVWNMTFSGVQGAPAASYPTPPYTTLDTTPISREKPFLYLDGNEYKVFVPAKRVNARGVSWDGVTQPGESIPLDRFYVVKQGATAATINAALTQGLNLLFTPGVYHIDRTINVSRANTVVLGLGLATIIPDNGVTAMKVADVDGVKLAGFLIDAGPVNSETLLEVGPQGASADHSANPTSL
;
A
#
# COMPACT_ATOMS: atom_id res chain seq x y z
N MET A 1 87.68 52.06 46.08
CA MET A 1 88.60 50.91 46.00
C MET A 1 87.77 49.65 45.78
N SER A 2 88.18 48.87 44.77
CA SER A 2 87.97 47.42 44.56
C SER A 2 86.57 46.78 44.54
N VAL A 3 86.15 46.42 43.31
CA VAL A 3 85.79 45.08 42.79
C VAL A 3 85.20 44.02 43.75
N ALA A 4 84.01 43.49 43.44
CA ALA A 4 83.77 42.10 42.99
C ALA A 4 82.28 41.72 42.88
N LEU A 5 81.99 40.90 41.86
CA LEU A 5 80.76 40.21 41.42
C LEU A 5 79.66 39.92 42.46
N VAL A 6 78.37 40.08 42.08
CA VAL A 6 77.28 39.08 42.27
C VAL A 6 76.17 39.30 41.22
N ARG A 7 75.60 38.19 40.72
CA ARG A 7 74.54 38.01 39.70
C ARG A 7 73.24 38.79 39.96
N PRO A 8 72.47 39.19 38.92
CA PRO A 8 71.13 39.75 39.09
C PRO A 8 70.03 38.67 39.11
N SER A 9 69.16 38.78 40.10
CA SER A 9 67.90 38.05 40.28
C SER A 9 66.76 38.64 39.43
N ARG A 10 65.93 37.76 38.84
CA ARG A 10 64.70 38.11 38.08
C ARG A 10 63.52 38.44 39.02
N PRO A 11 62.63 39.36 38.59
CA PRO A 11 61.19 39.30 38.87
C PRO A 11 60.33 39.27 37.56
N PRO A 12 59.00 39.07 37.65
CA PRO A 12 58.28 38.15 36.77
C PRO A 12 57.55 38.74 35.55
N VAL A 13 57.09 37.80 34.70
CA VAL A 13 56.36 37.92 33.44
C VAL A 13 54.89 38.30 33.66
N ALA A 14 54.36 39.23 32.85
CA ALA A 14 52.98 39.20 32.32
C ALA A 14 52.83 40.18 31.14
N ALA A 15 53.05 39.71 29.91
CA ALA A 15 52.80 40.49 28.69
C ALA A 15 51.44 40.12 28.06
N SER A 16 50.54 41.11 28.08
CA SER A 16 49.56 41.47 27.05
C SER A 16 48.76 40.36 26.33
N ARG A 17 47.64 39.97 26.95
CA ARG A 17 46.42 39.57 26.23
C ARG A 17 45.83 40.80 25.53
N ARG A 18 45.93 40.88 24.19
CA ARG A 18 45.03 41.59 23.24
C ARG A 18 45.81 41.85 21.95
N ARG A 19 45.84 40.86 21.05
CA ARG A 19 46.16 41.05 19.61
C ARG A 19 46.10 39.77 18.76
N ARG A 20 45.70 38.62 19.31
CA ARG A 20 45.60 37.35 18.54
C ARG A 20 44.18 36.87 18.19
N THR A 21 43.13 37.60 18.55
CA THR A 21 41.74 37.14 18.36
C THR A 21 41.00 37.69 17.14
N LEU A 22 41.61 38.55 16.31
CA LEU A 22 40.93 39.08 15.10
C LEU A 22 41.43 38.52 13.76
N ALA A 23 42.58 37.86 13.70
CA ALA A 23 43.08 37.26 12.46
C ALA A 23 42.53 35.83 12.19
N LEU A 24 42.03 35.14 13.22
CA LEU A 24 41.52 33.77 13.09
C LEU A 24 40.02 33.70 12.74
N ALA A 25 39.27 34.80 12.92
CA ALA A 25 37.83 34.85 12.67
C ALA A 25 37.48 35.20 11.20
N VAL A 26 38.40 35.79 10.44
CA VAL A 26 38.18 36.15 9.02
C VAL A 26 38.58 35.03 8.06
N ILE A 27 39.54 34.17 8.43
CA ILE A 27 39.95 33.04 7.57
C ILE A 27 39.00 31.83 7.72
N THR A 28 38.38 31.65 8.88
CA THR A 28 37.40 30.57 9.09
C THR A 28 36.04 30.87 8.45
N THR A 29 35.66 32.14 8.29
CA THR A 29 34.43 32.54 7.57
C THR A 29 34.60 32.57 6.05
N LEU A 30 35.81 32.76 5.52
CA LEU A 30 36.05 32.71 4.06
C LEU A 30 36.16 31.27 3.54
N VAL A 31 36.68 30.32 4.34
CA VAL A 31 36.70 28.89 3.97
C VAL A 31 35.32 28.24 4.16
N ALA A 32 34.52 28.69 5.14
CA ALA A 32 33.14 28.22 5.31
C ALA A 32 32.17 28.74 4.24
N THR A 33 32.48 29.85 3.56
CA THR A 33 31.64 30.39 2.48
C THR A 33 32.07 29.92 1.09
N LEU A 34 33.33 29.49 0.88
CA LEU A 34 33.74 28.81 -0.36
C LEU A 34 33.42 27.30 -0.41
N LEU A 35 33.05 26.68 0.71
CA LEU A 35 32.53 25.30 0.75
C LEU A 35 30.98 25.23 0.72
N ALA A 36 30.30 26.37 0.67
CA ALA A 36 28.83 26.46 0.63
C ALA A 36 28.26 26.86 -0.76
N ALA A 37 29.09 26.87 -1.81
CA ALA A 37 28.70 27.24 -3.17
C ALA A 37 29.10 26.23 -4.25
N VAL A 38 29.26 24.95 -3.88
CA VAL A 38 29.10 23.87 -4.85
C VAL A 38 27.68 23.38 -4.67
N GLN A 39 26.74 23.92 -5.46
CA GLN A 39 25.51 23.19 -5.71
C GLN A 39 25.95 21.82 -6.22
N ALA A 40 25.74 20.77 -5.44
CA ALA A 40 25.81 19.43 -5.98
C ALA A 40 24.83 19.41 -7.14
N ALA A 41 25.34 19.23 -8.37
CA ALA A 41 24.48 18.87 -9.48
C ALA A 41 23.62 17.70 -9.00
N PRO A 42 22.30 17.68 -9.29
CA PRO A 42 21.48 16.54 -8.94
C PRO A 42 22.21 15.29 -9.42
N ALA A 43 22.44 14.34 -8.52
CA ALA A 43 23.02 13.06 -8.88
C ALA A 43 22.02 12.38 -9.83
N GLN A 44 22.22 12.57 -11.13
CA GLN A 44 21.39 11.95 -12.15
C GLN A 44 21.55 10.43 -11.99
N ALA A 45 20.44 9.74 -11.71
CA ALA A 45 20.44 8.30 -11.58
C ALA A 45 21.10 7.68 -12.82
N ALA A 46 22.00 6.72 -12.62
CA ALA A 46 22.63 6.03 -13.74
C ALA A 46 21.54 5.42 -14.63
N PRO A 47 21.63 5.52 -15.97
CA PRO A 47 20.63 4.95 -16.87
C PRO A 47 20.42 3.45 -16.59
N VAL A 48 19.17 3.06 -16.35
CA VAL A 48 18.77 1.66 -16.10
C VAL A 48 18.26 1.05 -17.40
N LEU A 49 18.48 -0.26 -17.60
CA LEU A 49 17.86 -1.01 -18.70
C LEU A 49 16.35 -1.14 -18.46
N LEU A 50 15.55 -0.51 -19.32
CA LEU A 50 14.09 -0.40 -19.18
C LEU A 50 13.31 -1.44 -20.00
N SER A 51 13.88 -1.95 -21.10
CA SER A 51 13.15 -2.80 -22.05
C SER A 51 13.13 -4.29 -21.70
N GLN A 52 14.01 -4.76 -20.81
CA GLN A 52 14.13 -6.17 -20.45
C GLN A 52 12.79 -6.76 -19.98
N GLY A 53 12.32 -7.83 -20.62
CA GLY A 53 11.06 -8.51 -20.30
C GLY A 53 9.79 -7.69 -20.59
N SER A 54 9.92 -6.55 -21.28
CA SER A 54 8.78 -5.68 -21.62
C SER A 54 7.87 -6.31 -22.68
N THR A 55 6.62 -5.85 -22.75
CA THR A 55 5.69 -6.26 -23.81
C THR A 55 6.17 -5.74 -25.17
N VAL A 56 6.27 -6.63 -26.16
CA VAL A 56 6.72 -6.29 -27.51
C VAL A 56 5.68 -6.68 -28.55
N THR A 57 5.53 -5.82 -29.54
CA THR A 57 4.71 -6.07 -30.75
C THR A 57 5.57 -5.80 -31.97
N ALA A 58 5.30 -6.49 -33.08
CA ALA A 58 6.03 -6.28 -34.33
C ALA A 58 5.07 -6.33 -35.52
N SER A 59 5.48 -5.77 -36.66
CA SER A 59 4.71 -5.85 -37.91
C SER A 59 4.56 -7.27 -38.43
N SER A 60 5.55 -8.13 -38.14
CA SER A 60 5.53 -9.54 -38.51
C SER A 60 6.58 -10.33 -37.72
N GLN A 61 6.56 -11.64 -37.92
CA GLN A 61 7.63 -12.55 -37.54
C GLN A 61 7.89 -13.54 -38.69
N GLU A 62 9.12 -13.99 -38.85
CA GLU A 62 9.53 -14.96 -39.88
C GLU A 62 8.88 -16.33 -39.66
N ASN A 63 8.86 -16.79 -38.41
CA ASN A 63 8.27 -18.08 -38.00
C ASN A 63 8.04 -18.12 -36.47
N GLY A 64 7.57 -19.27 -35.95
CA GLY A 64 7.27 -19.44 -34.51
C GLY A 64 8.47 -19.34 -33.56
N GLY A 65 9.70 -19.58 -34.04
CA GLY A 65 10.92 -19.51 -33.23
C GLY A 65 11.56 -18.12 -33.16
N THR A 66 10.96 -17.12 -33.83
CA THR A 66 11.54 -15.77 -33.98
C THR A 66 10.58 -14.67 -33.53
N ALA A 67 9.85 -14.94 -32.43
CA ALA A 67 8.85 -14.04 -31.87
C ALA A 67 9.47 -12.70 -31.43
N ALA A 68 8.66 -11.64 -31.44
CA ALA A 68 9.12 -10.29 -31.09
C ALA A 68 9.67 -10.16 -29.67
N GLY A 69 9.15 -10.95 -28.73
CA GLY A 69 9.62 -10.98 -27.34
C GLY A 69 11.08 -11.43 -27.19
N ASN A 70 11.61 -12.20 -28.15
CA ASN A 70 13.00 -12.66 -28.13
C ASN A 70 14.00 -11.52 -28.23
N ALA A 71 13.61 -10.34 -28.74
CA ALA A 71 14.52 -9.19 -28.82
C ALA A 71 14.68 -8.45 -27.47
N VAL A 72 14.01 -8.87 -26.41
CA VAL A 72 14.08 -8.21 -25.08
C VAL A 72 14.14 -9.21 -23.93
N ASP A 73 14.45 -10.48 -24.21
CA ASP A 73 14.42 -11.58 -23.23
C ASP A 73 15.75 -11.74 -22.47
N GLY A 74 16.83 -11.10 -22.93
CA GLY A 74 18.14 -11.08 -22.28
C GLY A 74 19.03 -12.24 -22.70
N ASP A 75 18.57 -13.07 -23.63
CA ASP A 75 19.26 -14.24 -24.13
C ASP A 75 19.86 -13.96 -25.51
N GLY A 76 21.19 -13.81 -25.58
CA GLY A 76 21.91 -13.62 -26.84
C GLY A 76 21.84 -14.81 -27.81
N GLY A 77 21.18 -15.90 -27.45
CA GLY A 77 20.92 -17.07 -28.29
C GLY A 77 19.55 -17.07 -28.99
N THR A 78 18.64 -16.17 -28.65
CA THR A 78 17.29 -16.05 -29.23
C THR A 78 17.17 -14.73 -30.02
N ARG A 79 16.35 -14.70 -31.08
CA ARG A 79 16.20 -13.50 -31.91
C ARG A 79 14.77 -13.27 -32.34
N TRP A 80 14.40 -12.01 -32.53
CA TRP A 80 13.28 -11.65 -33.40
C TRP A 80 13.76 -11.64 -34.85
N SER A 81 12.89 -12.02 -35.79
CA SER A 81 13.11 -11.90 -37.24
C SER A 81 11.82 -11.49 -37.90
N SER A 82 11.84 -10.49 -38.78
CA SER A 82 10.66 -10.07 -39.54
C SER A 82 10.43 -10.93 -40.80
N ALA A 83 9.26 -10.76 -41.43
CA ALA A 83 9.07 -11.13 -42.83
C ALA A 83 10.05 -10.38 -43.75
N PHE A 84 10.31 -10.93 -44.93
CA PHE A 84 11.37 -10.48 -45.84
C PHE A 84 10.88 -9.36 -46.75
N ALA A 85 10.41 -8.27 -46.13
CA ALA A 85 9.78 -7.13 -46.79
C ALA A 85 10.20 -5.82 -46.14
N ASP A 86 10.05 -4.72 -46.86
CA ASP A 86 10.32 -3.36 -46.41
C ASP A 86 9.06 -2.51 -46.53
N PRO A 87 8.68 -1.70 -45.52
CA PRO A 87 9.27 -1.60 -44.18
C PRO A 87 8.78 -2.70 -43.22
N GLN A 88 9.50 -2.89 -42.10
CA GLN A 88 9.02 -3.66 -40.94
C GLN A 88 9.38 -2.91 -39.65
N TRP A 89 8.66 -3.21 -38.57
CA TRP A 89 8.89 -2.57 -37.28
C TRP A 89 8.75 -3.52 -36.11
N ILE A 90 9.43 -3.18 -35.02
CA ILE A 90 9.31 -3.78 -33.70
C ILE A 90 9.14 -2.66 -32.66
N ARG A 91 8.18 -2.81 -31.77
CA ARG A 91 7.76 -1.81 -30.77
C ARG A 91 7.76 -2.43 -29.38
N ILE A 92 8.44 -1.77 -28.45
CA ILE A 92 8.49 -2.09 -27.03
C ILE A 92 7.55 -1.14 -26.27
N ASP A 93 6.72 -1.66 -25.37
CA ASP A 93 5.97 -0.89 -24.36
C ASP A 93 6.72 -0.98 -23.02
N LEU A 94 7.34 0.12 -22.58
CA LEU A 94 8.11 0.22 -21.33
C LEU A 94 7.23 0.22 -20.07
N GLY A 95 5.90 0.14 -20.23
CA GLY A 95 4.89 0.15 -19.18
C GLY A 95 4.47 1.56 -18.73
N SER A 96 5.41 2.51 -18.71
CA SER A 96 5.18 3.92 -18.38
C SER A 96 6.15 4.82 -19.17
N PRO A 97 5.83 6.12 -19.35
CA PRO A 97 6.80 7.08 -19.87
C PRO A 97 8.09 7.08 -19.05
N ALA A 98 9.23 7.17 -19.73
CA ALA A 98 10.56 7.29 -19.15
C ALA A 98 11.41 8.25 -19.99
N ALA A 99 12.32 8.96 -19.33
CA ALA A 99 13.30 9.81 -19.99
C ALA A 99 14.41 8.93 -20.56
N LEU A 100 14.44 8.80 -21.89
CA LEU A 100 15.38 7.90 -22.56
C LEU A 100 16.73 8.57 -22.76
N SER A 101 17.78 7.75 -22.69
CA SER A 101 19.17 8.19 -22.82
C SER A 101 19.95 7.42 -23.88
N ARG A 102 19.61 6.13 -24.09
CA ARG A 102 20.37 5.26 -24.98
C ARG A 102 19.52 4.11 -25.49
N VAL A 103 19.77 3.70 -26.72
CA VAL A 103 19.30 2.45 -27.30
C VAL A 103 20.52 1.63 -27.71
N GLU A 104 20.53 0.35 -27.39
CA GLU A 104 21.50 -0.61 -27.90
C GLU A 104 20.78 -1.67 -28.74
N LEU A 105 21.29 -1.91 -29.93
CA LEU A 105 20.79 -2.91 -30.87
C LEU A 105 21.87 -3.96 -31.05
N ALA A 106 21.56 -5.23 -30.80
CA ALA A 106 22.40 -6.34 -31.19
C ALA A 106 21.76 -7.01 -32.41
N TRP A 107 22.22 -6.64 -33.60
CA TRP A 107 21.73 -7.20 -34.85
C TRP A 107 22.26 -8.61 -35.11
N GLU A 108 21.46 -9.42 -35.79
CA GLU A 108 21.95 -10.59 -36.52
C GLU A 108 22.65 -10.13 -37.83
N ALA A 109 23.27 -11.04 -38.59
CA ALA A 109 23.77 -10.72 -39.93
C ALA A 109 22.68 -10.07 -40.82
N ALA A 110 21.44 -10.53 -40.70
CA ALA A 110 20.25 -9.95 -41.32
C ALA A 110 19.77 -8.69 -40.57
N HIS A 111 20.36 -7.54 -40.89
CA HIS A 111 20.11 -6.25 -40.23
C HIS A 111 19.45 -5.21 -41.14
N ALA A 112 19.01 -4.10 -40.54
CA ALA A 112 18.54 -2.95 -41.28
C ALA A 112 19.72 -2.09 -41.76
N LYS A 113 19.84 -1.84 -43.06
CA LYS A 113 20.78 -0.84 -43.59
C LYS A 113 20.25 0.58 -43.34
N SER A 114 18.95 0.77 -43.57
CA SER A 114 18.23 2.01 -43.30
C SER A 114 17.14 1.78 -42.25
N TYR A 115 17.13 2.55 -41.17
CA TYR A 115 16.11 2.47 -40.12
C TYR A 115 15.95 3.78 -39.34
N ARG A 116 14.88 3.83 -38.53
CA ARG A 116 14.65 4.87 -37.54
C ARG A 116 14.28 4.30 -36.17
N ILE A 117 14.68 4.99 -35.12
CA ILE A 117 14.15 4.83 -33.76
C ILE A 117 13.14 5.94 -33.52
N GLU A 118 11.93 5.54 -33.15
CA GLU A 118 10.80 6.42 -32.91
C GLU A 118 10.34 6.29 -31.46
N LEU A 119 9.96 7.42 -30.88
CA LEU A 119 9.51 7.56 -29.51
C LEU A 119 8.06 8.01 -29.49
N SER A 120 7.28 7.47 -28.54
CA SER A 120 5.89 7.87 -28.33
C SER A 120 5.48 7.71 -26.87
N THR A 121 4.68 8.64 -26.36
CA THR A 121 4.08 8.56 -25.02
C THR A 121 2.70 7.90 -25.02
N ASP A 122 2.00 7.91 -26.16
CA ASP A 122 0.60 7.46 -26.30
C ASP A 122 0.44 6.21 -27.19
N GLY A 123 1.45 5.89 -28.01
CA GLY A 123 1.44 4.77 -28.96
C GLY A 123 0.93 5.14 -30.35
N ASP A 124 0.40 6.34 -30.53
CA ASP A 124 -0.27 6.82 -31.75
C ASP A 124 0.55 7.92 -32.44
N ASN A 125 1.10 8.86 -31.68
CA ASN A 125 1.92 9.96 -32.17
C ASN A 125 3.40 9.64 -31.96
N TRP A 126 4.18 9.67 -33.04
CA TRP A 126 5.57 9.21 -33.05
C TRP A 126 6.53 10.31 -33.47
N THR A 127 7.60 10.48 -32.70
CA THR A 127 8.71 11.38 -33.03
C THR A 127 9.96 10.55 -33.33
N THR A 128 10.67 10.85 -34.42
CA THR A 128 11.93 10.18 -34.73
C THR A 128 13.04 10.71 -33.82
N ALA A 129 13.64 9.85 -33.00
CA ALA A 129 14.78 10.18 -32.13
C ALA A 129 16.14 9.86 -32.78
N TYR A 130 16.17 8.91 -33.71
CA TYR A 130 17.37 8.57 -34.47
C TYR A 130 17.00 8.03 -35.85
N SER A 131 17.82 8.27 -36.86
CA SER A 131 17.70 7.62 -38.16
C SER A 131 19.08 7.42 -38.82
N THR A 132 19.17 6.39 -39.65
CA THR A 132 20.36 6.12 -40.47
C THR A 132 19.95 5.45 -41.78
N THR A 133 20.78 5.59 -42.80
CA THR A 133 20.66 4.90 -44.11
C THR A 133 21.88 4.03 -44.45
N THR A 134 22.83 3.93 -43.52
CA THR A 134 24.15 3.32 -43.74
C THR A 134 24.61 2.47 -42.55
N SER A 135 23.67 1.88 -41.81
CA SER A 135 24.00 0.95 -40.72
C SER A 135 24.84 -0.23 -41.24
N ALA A 136 25.83 -0.62 -40.45
CA ALA A 136 26.69 -1.76 -40.72
C ALA A 136 26.22 -3.04 -40.00
N GLY A 137 25.17 -2.95 -39.19
CA GLY A 137 24.70 -4.03 -38.33
C GLY A 137 25.62 -4.27 -37.13
N GLY A 138 25.60 -5.50 -36.60
CA GLY A 138 26.33 -5.87 -35.39
C GLY A 138 25.77 -5.20 -34.12
N ASN A 139 26.64 -4.87 -33.17
CA ASN A 139 26.24 -4.16 -31.96
C ASN A 139 26.32 -2.65 -32.18
N GLU A 140 25.18 -1.98 -32.14
CA GLU A 140 25.07 -0.54 -32.28
C GLU A 140 24.62 0.09 -30.97
N THR A 141 25.23 1.22 -30.61
CA THR A 141 24.85 2.02 -29.45
C THR A 141 24.47 3.41 -29.92
N LEU A 142 23.21 3.75 -29.71
CA LEU A 142 22.57 4.96 -30.19
C LEU A 142 22.27 5.87 -29.00
N THR A 143 22.78 7.10 -29.03
CA THR A 143 22.33 8.11 -28.07
C THR A 143 20.96 8.59 -28.51
N VAL A 144 19.97 8.50 -27.63
CA VAL A 144 18.62 9.01 -27.86
C VAL A 144 18.24 9.92 -26.71
N SER A 145 17.38 10.89 -26.97
CA SER A 145 16.88 11.81 -25.94
C SER A 145 15.40 12.06 -26.16
N GLY A 146 14.61 11.97 -25.10
CA GLY A 146 13.18 12.27 -25.11
C GLY A 146 12.38 11.33 -24.21
N ASP A 147 11.18 11.76 -23.84
CA ASP A 147 10.26 10.96 -23.04
C ASP A 147 9.48 9.99 -23.93
N ALA A 148 9.43 8.73 -23.53
CA ALA A 148 8.67 7.71 -24.24
C ALA A 148 8.16 6.62 -23.31
N ARG A 149 6.93 6.15 -23.57
CA ARG A 149 6.44 4.85 -23.09
C ARG A 149 6.69 3.77 -24.13
N TYR A 150 6.54 4.13 -25.40
CA TYR A 150 6.71 3.24 -26.52
C TYR A 150 7.95 3.62 -27.32
N VAL A 151 8.78 2.62 -27.60
CA VAL A 151 9.97 2.78 -28.45
C VAL A 151 9.82 1.83 -29.63
N ARG A 152 9.93 2.36 -30.85
CA ARG A 152 9.78 1.58 -32.08
C ARG A 152 11.03 1.71 -32.94
N LEU A 153 11.56 0.57 -33.36
CA LEU A 153 12.48 0.50 -34.47
C LEU A 153 11.67 0.25 -35.74
N THR A 154 11.84 1.08 -36.76
CA THR A 154 11.28 0.84 -38.09
C THR A 154 12.41 0.72 -39.11
N GLY A 155 12.64 -0.48 -39.62
CA GLY A 155 13.52 -0.75 -40.74
C GLY A 155 12.85 -0.36 -42.06
N THR A 156 13.57 0.37 -42.91
CA THR A 156 13.08 0.87 -44.21
C THR A 156 13.86 0.32 -45.39
N GLU A 157 15.06 -0.23 -45.18
CA GLU A 157 15.84 -0.95 -46.20
C GLU A 157 16.68 -2.04 -45.54
N ARG A 158 16.56 -3.28 -46.03
CA ARG A 158 17.35 -4.44 -45.55
C ARG A 158 18.76 -4.41 -46.13
N ALA A 159 19.75 -4.82 -45.33
CA ALA A 159 21.12 -4.96 -45.78
C ALA A 159 21.37 -6.26 -46.59
N THR A 160 20.47 -7.23 -46.47
CA THR A 160 20.55 -8.55 -47.12
C THR A 160 19.22 -8.91 -47.79
N GLY A 161 19.13 -10.09 -48.41
CA GLY A 161 17.88 -10.62 -48.94
C GLY A 161 16.88 -11.11 -47.86
N TYR A 162 17.31 -11.23 -46.61
CA TYR A 162 16.51 -11.73 -45.48
C TYR A 162 15.78 -10.59 -44.76
N GLY A 163 14.93 -10.91 -43.78
CA GLY A 163 14.22 -9.94 -42.93
C GLY A 163 15.15 -9.13 -42.01
N TYR A 164 14.58 -8.27 -41.17
CA TYR A 164 15.30 -7.61 -40.09
C TYR A 164 15.35 -8.51 -38.87
N SER A 165 16.51 -8.68 -38.25
CA SER A 165 16.66 -9.56 -37.11
C SER A 165 17.56 -9.01 -36.01
N LEU A 166 17.05 -9.08 -34.78
CA LEU A 166 17.69 -8.58 -33.56
C LEU A 166 17.81 -9.72 -32.56
N TRP A 167 19.02 -9.92 -32.04
CA TRP A 167 19.26 -10.67 -30.80
C TRP A 167 18.71 -9.86 -29.62
N GLU A 168 19.01 -8.56 -29.56
CA GLU A 168 18.60 -7.70 -28.44
C GLU A 168 18.26 -6.28 -28.89
N PHE A 169 17.24 -5.70 -28.27
CA PHE A 169 16.79 -4.32 -28.39
C PHE A 169 16.66 -3.72 -26.99
N LYS A 170 17.77 -3.13 -26.53
CA LYS A 170 17.91 -2.60 -25.19
C LYS A 170 17.63 -1.11 -25.16
N VAL A 171 16.69 -0.68 -24.34
CA VAL A 171 16.35 0.73 -24.13
C VAL A 171 16.77 1.13 -22.73
N PHE A 172 17.58 2.18 -22.60
CA PHE A 172 18.06 2.71 -21.33
C PHE A 172 17.54 4.11 -21.07
N GLY A 173 17.22 4.38 -19.81
CA GLY A 173 16.74 5.69 -19.38
C GLY A 173 16.58 5.78 -17.87
N THR A 174 16.01 6.91 -17.44
CA THR A 174 15.56 7.12 -16.07
C THR A 174 14.04 7.13 -16.07
N ARG A 175 13.45 6.35 -15.16
CA ARG A 175 12.07 6.59 -14.73
C ARG A 175 12.16 7.67 -13.67
N ASP A 176 12.36 8.91 -14.09
CA ASP A 176 12.10 10.03 -13.20
C ASP A 176 10.60 9.99 -12.89
N GLY A 177 10.23 9.98 -11.62
CA GLY A 177 8.84 9.82 -11.21
C GLY A 177 7.94 10.85 -11.89
N GLY A 178 7.16 10.42 -12.88
CA GLY A 178 6.07 11.20 -13.48
C GLY A 178 6.49 12.27 -14.49
N GLY A 179 6.72 11.88 -15.75
CA GLY A 179 6.53 12.79 -16.90
C GLY A 179 5.05 13.01 -17.27
N GLY A 180 4.12 12.40 -16.53
CA GLY A 180 2.71 12.79 -16.52
C GLY A 180 2.47 13.89 -15.48
N PRO A 181 1.26 14.48 -15.42
CA PRO A 181 0.90 15.39 -14.34
C PRO A 181 1.25 14.74 -12.99
N GLU A 182 1.91 15.49 -12.11
CA GLU A 182 2.15 15.06 -10.73
C GLU A 182 0.81 14.62 -10.12
N ILE A 183 0.77 13.40 -9.58
CA ILE A 183 -0.45 12.92 -8.93
C ILE A 183 -0.42 13.48 -7.52
N PRO A 184 -1.33 14.40 -7.16
CA PRO A 184 -1.32 14.97 -5.82
C PRO A 184 -1.66 13.87 -4.81
N GLY A 185 -0.94 13.87 -3.70
CA GLY A 185 -1.36 13.13 -2.53
C GLY A 185 -2.40 13.91 -1.72
N GLY A 186 -3.22 13.20 -0.98
CA GLY A 186 -4.26 13.77 -0.13
C GLY A 186 -5.51 14.25 -0.88
N GLY A 187 -6.20 15.21 -0.28
CA GLY A 187 -7.48 15.73 -0.75
C GLY A 187 -8.68 15.17 0.00
N ASP A 188 -9.87 15.59 -0.44
CA ASP A 188 -11.16 15.11 0.07
C ASP A 188 -11.27 13.57 -0.04
N LEU A 189 -12.01 12.92 0.87
CA LEU A 189 -12.15 11.46 0.94
C LEU A 189 -13.32 10.90 0.11
N GLY A 190 -14.03 11.74 -0.64
CA GLY A 190 -15.13 11.35 -1.50
C GLY A 190 -16.47 11.23 -0.77
N PRO A 191 -17.57 11.11 -1.54
CA PRO A 191 -18.93 11.24 -1.01
C PRO A 191 -19.38 10.06 -0.13
N ASN A 192 -18.68 8.93 -0.20
CA ASN A 192 -19.04 7.72 0.53
C ASN A 192 -18.34 7.60 1.90
N VAL A 193 -17.52 8.59 2.24
CA VAL A 193 -16.94 8.75 3.57
C VAL A 193 -17.72 9.81 4.33
N HIS A 194 -18.48 9.37 5.30
CA HIS A 194 -19.32 10.22 6.15
C HIS A 194 -18.55 10.52 7.43
N VAL A 195 -18.16 11.78 7.61
CA VAL A 195 -17.36 12.21 8.76
C VAL A 195 -18.23 13.01 9.72
N PHE A 196 -18.37 12.49 10.94
CA PHE A 196 -19.15 13.09 12.01
C PHE A 196 -18.24 13.64 13.11
N ASP A 197 -18.65 14.74 13.71
CA ASP A 197 -18.13 15.22 14.99
C ASP A 197 -19.27 15.35 16.01
N PRO A 198 -18.99 15.52 17.33
CA PRO A 198 -20.05 15.58 18.34
C PRO A 198 -21.09 16.68 18.15
N SER A 199 -20.81 17.69 17.31
CA SER A 199 -21.73 18.78 17.00
C SER A 199 -22.52 18.59 15.71
N THR A 200 -22.21 17.53 14.95
CA THR A 200 -22.89 17.25 13.68
C THR A 200 -24.37 16.96 13.96
N PRO A 201 -25.31 17.66 13.30
CA PRO A 201 -26.73 17.42 13.52
C PRO A 201 -27.16 16.09 12.91
N ASP A 202 -28.17 15.46 13.52
CA ASP A 202 -28.87 14.28 12.99
C ASP A 202 -27.95 13.10 12.59
N ILE A 203 -26.95 12.81 13.41
CA ILE A 203 -26.03 11.69 13.20
C ILE A 203 -26.80 10.37 13.11
N GLN A 204 -27.71 10.12 14.05
CA GLN A 204 -28.50 8.89 14.08
C GLN A 204 -29.34 8.72 12.80
N GLY A 205 -30.04 9.77 12.35
CA GLY A 205 -30.82 9.72 11.12
C GLY A 205 -29.96 9.37 9.90
N LYS A 206 -28.73 9.90 9.81
CA LYS A 206 -27.83 9.57 8.71
C LYS A 206 -27.30 8.13 8.78
N VAL A 207 -26.99 7.64 9.98
CA VAL A 207 -26.56 6.25 10.19
C VAL A 207 -27.70 5.28 9.85
N ASP A 208 -28.93 5.59 10.27
CA ASP A 208 -30.13 4.80 9.96
C ASP A 208 -30.44 4.77 8.46
N GLU A 209 -30.29 5.89 7.76
CA GLU A 209 -30.46 5.97 6.30
C GLU A 209 -29.52 5.00 5.58
N ILE A 210 -28.25 4.96 5.99
CA ILE A 210 -27.24 4.07 5.38
C ILE A 210 -27.51 2.62 5.76
N PHE A 211 -27.91 2.35 7.00
CA PHE A 211 -28.31 1.01 7.43
C PHE A 211 -29.46 0.48 6.59
N GLN A 212 -30.54 1.25 6.40
CA GLN A 212 -31.69 0.84 5.59
C GLN A 212 -31.33 0.52 4.14
N GLN A 213 -30.35 1.23 3.57
CA GLN A 213 -29.84 0.94 2.23
C GLN A 213 -29.02 -0.36 2.18
N GLN A 214 -28.30 -0.65 3.26
CA GLN A 214 -27.25 -1.67 3.28
C GLN A 214 -27.62 -2.95 4.03
N GLU A 215 -28.71 -2.98 4.81
CA GLU A 215 -29.10 -4.11 5.66
C GLU A 215 -29.25 -5.40 4.84
N GLU A 216 -29.96 -5.33 3.71
CA GLU A 216 -30.23 -6.46 2.80
C GLU A 216 -29.34 -6.47 1.55
N ALA A 217 -28.43 -5.51 1.40
CA ALA A 217 -27.64 -5.30 0.19
C ALA A 217 -26.42 -6.24 0.05
N GLN A 218 -26.61 -7.54 0.26
CA GLN A 218 -25.53 -8.54 0.32
C GLN A 218 -24.60 -8.49 -0.90
N PHE A 219 -25.13 -8.32 -2.11
CA PHE A 219 -24.35 -8.20 -3.35
C PHE A 219 -24.51 -6.83 -4.01
N GLY A 220 -24.90 -5.81 -3.22
CA GLY A 220 -25.03 -4.43 -3.67
C GLY A 220 -23.67 -3.77 -3.90
N SER A 221 -23.67 -2.69 -4.69
CA SER A 221 -22.47 -1.88 -4.96
C SER A 221 -22.25 -0.76 -3.93
N GLY A 222 -23.19 -0.51 -3.04
CA GLY A 222 -23.06 0.48 -1.96
C GLY A 222 -21.86 0.16 -1.07
N ARG A 223 -21.02 1.17 -0.79
CA ARG A 223 -19.84 1.10 0.07
C ARG A 223 -19.83 2.34 0.94
N HIS A 224 -19.70 2.21 2.25
CA HIS A 224 -19.75 3.35 3.16
C HIS A 224 -18.71 3.24 4.28
N ALA A 225 -18.10 4.38 4.61
CA ALA A 225 -17.31 4.55 5.83
C ALA A 225 -17.95 5.62 6.71
N LEU A 226 -18.31 5.26 7.94
CA LEU A 226 -18.83 6.13 8.98
C LEU A 226 -17.68 6.44 9.94
N LEU A 227 -17.12 7.65 9.83
CA LEU A 227 -15.92 8.04 10.57
C LEU A 227 -16.26 9.11 11.61
N PHE A 228 -15.82 8.91 12.84
CA PHE A 228 -16.21 9.75 13.98
C PHE A 228 -14.98 10.46 14.55
N LYS A 229 -14.95 11.79 14.49
CA LYS A 229 -13.89 12.59 15.10
C LYS A 229 -13.77 12.30 16.61
N PRO A 230 -12.61 12.55 17.23
CA PRO A 230 -12.47 12.50 18.67
C PRO A 230 -13.56 13.30 19.39
N GLY A 231 -14.14 12.71 20.42
CA GLY A 231 -15.28 13.25 21.15
C GLY A 231 -16.17 12.19 21.76
N THR A 232 -17.26 12.63 22.39
CA THR A 232 -18.31 11.75 22.94
C THR A 232 -19.59 11.94 22.16
N TYR A 233 -20.26 10.84 21.84
CA TYR A 233 -21.51 10.79 21.08
C TYR A 233 -22.55 10.09 21.94
N ASP A 234 -23.62 10.81 22.26
CA ASP A 234 -24.73 10.31 23.08
C ASP A 234 -25.88 9.80 22.21
N ASP A 235 -26.70 8.92 22.78
CA ASP A 235 -27.95 8.41 22.21
C ASP A 235 -27.79 7.78 20.80
N ILE A 236 -26.63 7.15 20.54
CA ILE A 236 -26.31 6.52 19.26
C ILE A 236 -26.51 5.00 19.33
N ASN A 237 -27.28 4.45 18.40
CA ASN A 237 -27.32 3.02 18.12
C ASN A 237 -27.01 2.82 16.64
N ALA A 238 -25.74 2.62 16.32
CA ALA A 238 -25.29 2.47 14.95
C ALA A 238 -25.47 1.03 14.49
N GLN A 239 -26.59 0.74 13.83
CA GLN A 239 -26.79 -0.54 13.16
C GLN A 239 -25.95 -0.60 11.86
N ILE A 240 -25.16 -1.66 11.70
CA ILE A 240 -24.18 -1.76 10.61
C ILE A 240 -24.60 -2.83 9.61
N GLY A 241 -25.01 -2.40 8.41
CA GLY A 241 -25.39 -3.27 7.29
C GLY A 241 -24.19 -3.81 6.51
N PHE A 242 -24.45 -4.38 5.33
CA PHE A 242 -23.39 -4.82 4.41
C PHE A 242 -22.51 -3.65 3.96
N TYR A 243 -21.26 -3.96 3.66
CA TYR A 243 -20.24 -3.06 3.13
C TYR A 243 -20.11 -1.70 3.84
N THR A 244 -20.30 -1.73 5.16
CA THR A 244 -20.23 -0.54 6.00
C THR A 244 -19.10 -0.70 7.02
N GLN A 245 -18.17 0.25 7.00
CA GLN A 245 -17.17 0.42 8.06
C GLN A 245 -17.65 1.51 9.01
N ILE A 246 -17.48 1.28 10.31
CA ILE A 246 -17.60 2.33 11.33
C ILE A 246 -16.29 2.43 12.11
N ALA A 247 -15.77 3.65 12.27
CA ALA A 247 -14.51 3.83 12.99
C ALA A 247 -14.36 5.20 13.67
N GLY A 248 -13.61 5.23 14.77
CA GLY A 248 -13.15 6.47 15.39
C GLY A 248 -11.87 7.00 14.75
N LEU A 249 -11.75 8.32 14.67
CA LEU A 249 -10.60 9.05 14.12
C LEU A 249 -9.62 9.52 15.21
N GLY A 250 -9.71 8.97 16.42
CA GLY A 250 -8.69 9.15 17.45
C GLY A 250 -7.42 8.35 17.18
N LEU A 251 -6.34 8.66 17.90
CA LEU A 251 -5.19 7.77 17.92
C LEU A 251 -5.43 6.61 18.89
N ASN A 252 -6.25 6.80 19.91
CA ASN A 252 -6.66 5.81 20.90
C ASN A 252 -8.18 5.54 20.81
N PRO A 253 -8.67 4.32 21.08
CA PRO A 253 -10.11 4.05 21.12
C PRO A 253 -10.86 4.95 22.11
N ASN A 254 -10.20 5.37 23.20
CA ASN A 254 -10.80 6.26 24.19
C ASN A 254 -11.02 7.70 23.72
N ASP A 255 -10.39 8.10 22.62
CA ASP A 255 -10.55 9.45 22.07
C ASP A 255 -11.94 9.63 21.42
N THR A 256 -12.58 8.53 20.99
CA THR A 256 -13.91 8.54 20.38
C THR A 256 -14.82 7.58 21.14
N THR A 257 -15.70 8.13 21.99
CA THR A 257 -16.58 7.36 22.88
C THR A 257 -18.05 7.47 22.47
N PHE A 258 -18.74 6.35 22.38
CA PHE A 258 -20.19 6.28 22.20
C PHE A 258 -20.85 5.92 23.54
N ASN A 259 -21.77 6.75 24.00
CA ASN A 259 -22.78 6.40 24.99
C ASN A 259 -23.95 5.78 24.25
N GLY A 260 -23.78 4.50 23.90
CA GLY A 260 -24.52 3.88 22.83
C GLY A 260 -23.87 2.59 22.33
N ASP A 261 -24.37 2.11 21.21
CA ASP A 261 -24.07 0.80 20.65
C ASP A 261 -23.60 0.89 19.20
N VAL A 262 -22.77 -0.07 18.81
CA VAL A 262 -22.41 -0.37 17.42
C VAL A 262 -22.85 -1.80 17.15
N THR A 263 -23.97 -1.93 16.44
CA THR A 263 -24.79 -3.13 16.46
C THR A 263 -24.77 -3.85 15.12
N VAL A 264 -24.64 -5.18 15.18
CA VAL A 264 -25.08 -6.07 14.10
C VAL A 264 -26.03 -7.08 14.70
N ASP A 265 -27.19 -7.24 14.07
CA ASP A 265 -28.15 -8.30 14.34
C ASP A 265 -28.58 -8.97 13.02
N ALA A 266 -29.49 -9.93 13.07
CA ALA A 266 -29.91 -10.72 11.92
C ALA A 266 -31.41 -10.61 11.59
N GLY A 267 -32.03 -9.46 11.87
CA GLY A 267 -33.45 -9.21 11.60
C GLY A 267 -33.84 -9.49 10.14
N TRP A 268 -33.03 -8.99 9.19
CA TRP A 268 -33.22 -9.18 7.75
C TRP A 268 -33.25 -10.63 7.27
N PHE A 269 -32.71 -11.56 8.06
CA PHE A 269 -32.66 -12.99 7.72
C PHE A 269 -33.19 -13.86 8.86
N ASP A 270 -34.30 -13.43 9.49
CA ASP A 270 -35.06 -14.19 10.49
C ASP A 270 -34.22 -14.70 11.68
N GLY A 271 -33.26 -13.89 12.15
CA GLY A 271 -32.36 -14.24 13.25
C GLY A 271 -31.19 -15.16 12.84
N ASN A 272 -31.04 -15.47 11.55
CA ASN A 272 -29.91 -16.23 11.03
C ASN A 272 -28.74 -15.30 10.64
N ALA A 273 -27.69 -15.25 11.46
CA ALA A 273 -26.52 -14.42 11.22
C ALA A 273 -25.48 -15.01 10.25
N THR A 274 -25.72 -16.20 9.67
CA THR A 274 -24.75 -16.90 8.78
C THR A 274 -24.33 -16.11 7.54
N GLN A 275 -25.05 -15.03 7.21
CA GLN A 275 -24.77 -14.18 6.05
C GLN A 275 -24.39 -12.74 6.40
N ASN A 276 -24.19 -12.43 7.69
CA ASN A 276 -23.77 -11.10 8.15
C ASN A 276 -22.27 -10.86 7.87
N PHE A 277 -21.94 -10.65 6.60
CA PHE A 277 -20.58 -10.47 6.08
C PHE A 277 -20.20 -9.00 5.89
N TRP A 278 -18.93 -8.79 5.52
CA TRP A 278 -18.38 -7.58 4.88
C TRP A 278 -18.76 -6.28 5.58
N ARG A 279 -18.37 -6.14 6.85
CA ARG A 279 -18.53 -4.92 7.64
C ARG A 279 -17.40 -4.79 8.65
N SER A 280 -17.22 -3.65 9.30
CA SER A 280 -16.15 -3.55 10.30
C SER A 280 -16.41 -2.48 11.34
N ALA A 281 -15.90 -2.70 12.55
CA ALA A 281 -15.85 -1.72 13.62
C ALA A 281 -14.39 -1.54 14.08
N GLU A 282 -13.93 -0.29 14.18
CA GLU A 282 -12.54 0.00 14.55
C GLU A 282 -12.36 1.24 15.43
N ASN A 283 -11.48 1.17 16.43
CA ASN A 283 -10.95 2.34 17.14
C ASN A 283 -12.01 3.21 17.85
N LEU A 284 -12.93 2.56 18.56
CA LEU A 284 -14.01 3.22 19.32
C LEU A 284 -14.10 2.68 20.74
N THR A 285 -14.54 3.53 21.65
CA THR A 285 -15.04 3.12 22.97
C THR A 285 -16.55 3.09 22.97
N LEU A 286 -17.14 2.00 23.48
CA LEU A 286 -18.58 1.83 23.59
C LEU A 286 -18.97 1.73 25.07
N ASN A 287 -19.97 2.51 25.47
CA ASN A 287 -20.74 2.38 26.71
C ASN A 287 -22.14 1.90 26.32
N PRO A 288 -22.34 0.58 26.13
CA PRO A 288 -23.58 0.05 25.57
C PRO A 288 -24.78 0.36 26.47
N VAL A 289 -25.92 0.74 25.90
CA VAL A 289 -27.07 1.24 26.69
C VAL A 289 -27.60 0.20 27.68
N SER A 290 -27.53 -1.08 27.32
CA SER A 290 -27.96 -2.21 28.16
C SER A 290 -26.83 -2.78 29.03
N GLY A 291 -25.63 -2.22 28.92
CA GLY A 291 -24.39 -2.79 29.44
C GLY A 291 -23.80 -3.92 28.59
N THR A 292 -24.44 -4.31 27.48
CA THR A 292 -23.91 -5.29 26.52
C THR A 292 -24.12 -4.84 25.07
N ASN A 293 -23.05 -4.74 24.30
CA ASN A 293 -23.11 -4.48 22.85
C ASN A 293 -23.36 -5.80 22.09
N ARG A 294 -24.09 -5.78 20.97
CA ARG A 294 -24.28 -6.95 20.09
C ARG A 294 -23.52 -6.81 18.76
N TRP A 295 -22.68 -7.79 18.45
CA TRP A 295 -21.95 -7.90 17.18
C TRP A 295 -22.20 -9.28 16.55
N ALA A 296 -23.44 -9.52 16.12
CA ALA A 296 -23.90 -10.81 15.60
C ALA A 296 -23.49 -11.04 14.14
N VAL A 297 -22.21 -11.30 13.93
CA VAL A 297 -21.60 -11.40 12.60
C VAL A 297 -21.22 -12.83 12.20
N SER A 298 -20.91 -13.01 10.92
CA SER A 298 -20.20 -14.18 10.40
C SER A 298 -18.80 -13.79 9.88
N GLN A 299 -18.34 -14.33 8.75
CA GLN A 299 -16.99 -14.06 8.22
C GLN A 299 -16.84 -12.63 7.68
N ALA A 300 -15.58 -12.19 7.53
CA ALA A 300 -15.22 -10.87 6.98
C ALA A 300 -15.87 -9.67 7.73
N ALA A 301 -16.01 -9.80 9.05
CA ALA A 301 -16.60 -8.78 9.93
C ALA A 301 -15.71 -8.43 11.14
N PRO A 302 -14.49 -7.89 10.92
CA PRO A 302 -13.53 -7.65 11.99
C PRO A 302 -14.00 -6.61 13.02
N PHE A 303 -13.72 -6.91 14.29
CA PHE A 303 -13.92 -6.02 15.43
C PHE A 303 -12.55 -5.69 16.04
N ARG A 304 -11.95 -4.58 15.62
CA ARG A 304 -10.54 -4.27 15.92
C ARG A 304 -10.43 -3.06 16.82
N ARG A 305 -9.51 -3.11 17.78
CA ARG A 305 -9.11 -1.88 18.48
C ARG A 305 -10.29 -1.20 19.20
N MET A 306 -11.15 -2.00 19.80
CA MET A 306 -12.38 -1.52 20.44
C MET A 306 -12.23 -1.55 21.95
N HIS A 307 -12.87 -0.62 22.64
CA HIS A 307 -13.01 -0.65 24.09
C HIS A 307 -14.48 -0.76 24.47
N VAL A 308 -14.94 -1.94 24.83
CA VAL A 308 -16.34 -2.16 25.27
C VAL A 308 -16.38 -2.10 26.78
N LYS A 309 -16.94 -1.02 27.33
CA LYS A 309 -17.16 -0.83 28.77
C LYS A 309 -18.43 -1.55 29.21
N GLY A 310 -18.43 -2.87 29.01
CA GLY A 310 -19.58 -3.75 29.21
C GLY A 310 -19.33 -5.15 28.63
N GLY A 311 -20.40 -5.92 28.48
CA GLY A 311 -20.38 -7.21 27.78
C GLY A 311 -20.38 -7.06 26.26
N LEU A 312 -20.01 -8.13 25.57
CA LEU A 312 -20.09 -8.23 24.11
C LEU A 312 -20.80 -9.53 23.73
N ASN A 313 -22.01 -9.44 23.19
CA ASN A 313 -22.78 -10.56 22.66
C ASN A 313 -22.44 -10.76 21.17
N LEU A 314 -22.08 -11.98 20.78
CA LEU A 314 -21.73 -12.32 19.40
C LEU A 314 -22.84 -13.09 18.68
N ALA A 315 -23.94 -13.42 19.36
CA ALA A 315 -25.07 -14.11 18.76
C ALA A 315 -26.19 -13.13 18.39
N PRO A 316 -26.97 -13.43 17.34
CA PRO A 316 -28.17 -12.68 17.02
C PRO A 316 -29.21 -12.85 18.12
N ASP A 317 -30.22 -11.98 18.14
CA ASP A 317 -31.37 -12.20 19.01
C ASP A 317 -32.01 -13.58 18.75
N GLY A 318 -32.37 -14.29 19.81
CA GLY A 318 -32.88 -15.66 19.72
C GLY A 318 -31.84 -16.78 19.52
N TYR A 319 -30.53 -16.46 19.45
CA TYR A 319 -29.45 -17.45 19.32
C TYR A 319 -29.52 -18.32 18.05
N GLY A 320 -29.98 -17.73 16.94
CA GLY A 320 -29.93 -18.35 15.61
C GLY A 320 -28.51 -18.67 15.15
N TRP A 321 -28.39 -19.29 13.97
CA TRP A 321 -27.10 -19.72 13.44
C TRP A 321 -26.15 -18.54 13.21
N ALA A 322 -24.88 -18.70 13.59
CA ALA A 322 -23.85 -17.70 13.40
C ALA A 322 -22.48 -18.36 13.19
N SER A 323 -21.64 -17.81 12.31
CA SER A 323 -20.37 -18.42 11.89
C SER A 323 -19.24 -17.39 11.81
N GLY A 324 -19.11 -16.59 12.88
CA GLY A 324 -18.02 -15.65 13.09
C GLY A 324 -16.72 -16.36 13.43
N GLY A 325 -15.69 -15.66 13.89
CA GLY A 325 -15.55 -14.21 13.91
C GLY A 325 -14.12 -13.84 14.32
N TYR A 326 -13.83 -12.54 14.31
CA TYR A 326 -12.49 -12.03 14.53
C TYR A 326 -12.49 -10.80 15.44
N ILE A 327 -11.81 -10.92 16.59
CA ILE A 327 -11.50 -9.79 17.47
C ILE A 327 -9.97 -9.65 17.57
N ALA A 328 -9.48 -8.42 17.45
CA ALA A 328 -8.06 -8.14 17.71
C ALA A 328 -7.86 -6.77 18.36
N ASP A 329 -6.82 -6.66 19.18
CA ASP A 329 -6.41 -5.41 19.81
C ASP A 329 -7.51 -4.74 20.65
N SER A 330 -8.46 -5.51 21.18
CA SER A 330 -9.66 -4.97 21.82
C SER A 330 -9.68 -5.26 23.31
N LYS A 331 -10.28 -4.35 24.07
CA LYS A 331 -10.56 -4.49 25.51
C LYS A 331 -12.06 -4.58 25.72
N ILE A 332 -12.53 -5.68 26.27
CA ILE A 332 -13.91 -5.88 26.68
C ILE A 332 -13.90 -6.02 28.20
N ASP A 333 -14.39 -5.01 28.90
CA ASP A 333 -14.34 -4.96 30.36
C ASP A 333 -15.22 -6.04 31.00
N GLY A 334 -16.33 -6.37 30.35
CA GLY A 334 -17.26 -7.42 30.75
C GLY A 334 -16.94 -8.78 30.13
N THR A 335 -17.98 -9.60 30.02
CA THR A 335 -17.88 -10.95 29.49
C THR A 335 -18.26 -10.98 28.01
N VAL A 336 -17.47 -11.67 27.19
CA VAL A 336 -17.83 -11.98 25.81
C VAL A 336 -18.72 -13.22 25.80
N GLY A 337 -19.88 -13.11 25.14
CA GLY A 337 -20.88 -14.16 25.04
C GLY A 337 -21.07 -14.64 23.60
N PRO A 338 -20.46 -15.77 23.18
CA PRO A 338 -20.62 -16.29 21.83
C PRO A 338 -21.95 -17.01 21.59
N TYR A 339 -22.49 -17.67 22.63
CA TYR A 339 -23.73 -18.45 22.59
C TYR A 339 -23.75 -19.45 21.42
N SER A 340 -24.51 -19.17 20.35
CA SER A 340 -24.66 -20.05 19.18
C SER A 340 -23.53 -19.96 18.15
N GLN A 341 -22.58 -19.03 18.32
CA GLN A 341 -21.43 -18.89 17.42
C GLN A 341 -20.63 -20.18 17.32
N GLN A 342 -20.51 -20.69 16.10
CA GLN A 342 -19.83 -21.95 15.80
C GLN A 342 -18.35 -21.92 16.21
N GLN A 343 -17.64 -20.86 15.82
CA GLN A 343 -16.22 -20.67 16.09
C GLN A 343 -15.88 -19.20 16.31
N TRP A 344 -14.68 -18.93 16.83
CA TRP A 344 -14.15 -17.57 16.93
C TRP A 344 -12.63 -17.56 17.06
N TYR A 345 -12.01 -16.48 16.57
CA TYR A 345 -10.61 -16.17 16.84
C TYR A 345 -10.46 -14.79 17.49
N THR A 346 -9.79 -14.77 18.64
CA THR A 346 -9.46 -13.54 19.37
C THR A 346 -7.95 -13.47 19.58
N ARG A 347 -7.33 -12.34 19.24
CA ARG A 347 -5.90 -12.14 19.51
C ARG A 347 -5.58 -10.83 20.20
N ASP A 348 -4.47 -10.80 20.93
CA ASP A 348 -3.84 -9.60 21.47
C ASP A 348 -4.84 -8.63 22.14
N SER A 349 -5.71 -9.19 22.98
CA SER A 349 -6.89 -8.51 23.52
C SER A 349 -6.98 -8.72 25.02
N SER A 350 -7.90 -8.02 25.67
CA SER A 350 -8.27 -8.26 27.06
C SER A 350 -9.78 -8.46 27.16
N VAL A 351 -10.21 -9.50 27.87
CA VAL A 351 -11.62 -9.77 28.15
C VAL A 351 -11.81 -9.96 29.66
N GLY A 352 -12.91 -9.46 30.23
CA GLY A 352 -13.27 -9.75 31.62
C GLY A 352 -13.69 -11.21 31.83
N GLY A 353 -14.20 -11.86 30.79
CA GLY A 353 -14.51 -13.29 30.78
C GLY A 353 -15.04 -13.78 29.42
N TRP A 354 -15.29 -15.08 29.33
CA TRP A 354 -15.81 -15.74 28.13
C TRP A 354 -16.82 -16.84 28.50
N THR A 355 -18.05 -16.77 28.01
CA THR A 355 -19.14 -17.63 28.53
C THR A 355 -19.08 -19.08 28.09
N ASN A 356 -18.87 -19.36 26.79
CA ASN A 356 -19.01 -20.71 26.23
C ASN A 356 -18.21 -20.91 24.93
N ALA A 357 -18.15 -22.15 24.48
CA ALA A 357 -17.67 -22.55 23.17
C ALA A 357 -18.62 -23.55 22.53
N VAL A 358 -18.73 -23.51 21.19
CA VAL A 358 -19.52 -24.47 20.40
C VAL A 358 -18.59 -25.48 19.72
N TRP A 359 -17.84 -25.08 18.68
CA TRP A 359 -16.93 -26.00 17.97
C TRP A 359 -15.46 -25.64 18.11
N ASN A 360 -15.08 -24.38 17.95
CA ASN A 360 -13.68 -23.96 18.06
C ASN A 360 -13.53 -22.50 18.49
N MET A 361 -13.10 -22.27 19.73
CA MET A 361 -12.80 -20.93 20.23
C MET A 361 -11.29 -20.82 20.47
N THR A 362 -10.61 -20.05 19.63
CA THR A 362 -9.14 -19.91 19.68
C THR A 362 -8.71 -18.53 20.17
N PHE A 363 -7.73 -18.51 21.06
CA PHE A 363 -7.15 -17.32 21.67
C PHE A 363 -5.64 -17.33 21.53
N SER A 364 -5.04 -16.19 21.20
CA SER A 364 -3.59 -16.00 21.30
C SER A 364 -3.26 -14.62 21.83
N GLY A 365 -2.44 -14.52 22.88
CA GLY A 365 -2.13 -13.21 23.46
C GLY A 365 -3.32 -12.55 24.15
N VAL A 366 -4.33 -13.31 24.60
CA VAL A 366 -5.55 -12.74 25.19
C VAL A 366 -5.50 -12.79 26.72
N GLN A 367 -5.54 -11.62 27.34
CA GLN A 367 -5.70 -11.48 28.79
C GLN A 367 -7.14 -11.80 29.17
N GLY A 368 -7.34 -12.66 30.18
CA GLY A 368 -8.67 -13.11 30.63
C GLY A 368 -9.32 -14.20 29.77
N ALA A 369 -8.61 -14.74 28.76
CA ALA A 369 -9.09 -15.91 28.03
C ALA A 369 -9.20 -17.15 28.94
N PRO A 370 -10.16 -18.06 28.67
CA PRO A 370 -10.24 -19.33 29.37
C PRO A 370 -8.96 -20.15 29.14
N ALA A 371 -8.57 -20.95 30.14
CA ALA A 371 -7.45 -21.87 29.98
C ALA A 371 -7.72 -22.88 28.84
N ALA A 372 -6.66 -23.34 28.17
CA ALA A 372 -6.78 -24.35 27.13
C ALA A 372 -7.43 -25.62 27.70
N SER A 373 -8.46 -26.14 27.03
CA SER A 373 -9.26 -27.27 27.52
C SER A 373 -9.78 -28.18 26.40
N TYR A 374 -9.32 -28.00 25.16
CA TYR A 374 -9.67 -28.89 24.06
C TYR A 374 -9.39 -30.36 24.44
N PRO A 375 -10.34 -31.30 24.24
CA PRO A 375 -11.53 -31.17 23.40
C PRO A 375 -12.78 -30.58 24.05
N THR A 376 -12.90 -30.51 25.38
CA THR A 376 -14.17 -30.11 26.04
C THR A 376 -13.95 -29.28 27.31
N PRO A 377 -14.43 -28.02 27.35
CA PRO A 377 -14.92 -27.24 26.21
C PRO A 377 -13.81 -27.00 25.16
N PRO A 378 -14.13 -26.78 23.87
CA PRO A 378 -13.14 -26.69 22.80
C PRO A 378 -12.43 -25.32 22.75
N TYR A 379 -11.70 -24.99 23.82
CA TYR A 379 -10.84 -23.81 23.92
C TYR A 379 -9.40 -24.16 23.53
N THR A 380 -8.87 -23.45 22.53
CA THR A 380 -7.45 -23.44 22.17
C THR A 380 -6.86 -22.11 22.63
N THR A 381 -6.03 -22.11 23.66
CA THR A 381 -5.51 -20.88 24.26
C THR A 381 -3.99 -20.87 24.26
N LEU A 382 -3.41 -19.89 23.56
CA LEU A 382 -1.99 -19.60 23.52
C LEU A 382 -1.71 -18.33 24.33
N ASP A 383 -0.63 -18.35 25.12
CA ASP A 383 -0.29 -17.23 25.99
C ASP A 383 0.04 -15.94 25.20
N THR A 384 0.63 -16.10 24.02
CA THR A 384 1.08 -15.01 23.15
C THR A 384 0.76 -15.27 21.69
N THR A 385 0.54 -14.20 20.93
CA THR A 385 0.63 -14.26 19.46
C THR A 385 2.10 -14.14 19.06
N PRO A 386 2.70 -15.12 18.36
CA PRO A 386 4.16 -15.12 18.12
C PRO A 386 4.65 -13.86 17.42
N ILE A 387 3.96 -13.43 16.36
CA ILE A 387 4.22 -12.17 15.66
C ILE A 387 2.87 -11.59 15.26
N SER A 388 2.63 -10.34 15.62
CA SER A 388 1.48 -9.58 15.14
C SER A 388 1.88 -8.15 14.83
N ARG A 389 1.14 -7.50 13.94
CA ARG A 389 1.21 -6.06 13.69
C ARG A 389 -0.21 -5.59 13.54
N GLU A 390 -0.59 -4.56 14.30
CA GLU A 390 -1.94 -4.03 14.19
C GLU A 390 -2.15 -3.36 12.83
N LYS A 391 -3.39 -3.42 12.35
CA LYS A 391 -3.77 -2.89 11.03
C LYS A 391 -3.51 -1.37 11.02
N PRO A 392 -2.97 -0.80 9.93
CA PRO A 392 -2.96 0.65 9.76
C PRO A 392 -4.38 1.22 9.76
N PHE A 393 -4.57 2.41 10.32
CA PHE A 393 -5.88 3.06 10.38
C PHE A 393 -5.77 4.58 10.19
N LEU A 394 -6.82 5.16 9.62
CA LEU A 394 -6.95 6.60 9.45
C LEU A 394 -7.32 7.24 10.80
N TYR A 395 -6.69 8.36 11.13
CA TYR A 395 -7.00 9.16 12.31
C TYR A 395 -6.76 10.65 12.03
N LEU A 396 -7.19 11.50 12.96
CA LEU A 396 -6.95 12.93 12.95
C LEU A 396 -5.89 13.31 13.98
N ASP A 397 -4.86 14.01 13.53
CA ASP A 397 -3.93 14.75 14.39
C ASP A 397 -4.30 16.24 14.31
N GLY A 398 -5.05 16.71 15.30
CA GLY A 398 -5.77 17.98 15.20
C GLY A 398 -6.81 17.93 14.06
N ASN A 399 -6.56 18.68 12.99
CA ASN A 399 -7.41 18.71 11.79
C ASN A 399 -6.79 17.99 10.59
N GLU A 400 -5.60 17.41 10.74
CA GLU A 400 -4.88 16.74 9.66
C GLU A 400 -5.18 15.24 9.67
N TYR A 401 -5.62 14.72 8.52
CA TYR A 401 -5.72 13.29 8.33
C TYR A 401 -4.32 12.66 8.23
N LYS A 402 -4.13 11.59 9.01
CA LYS A 402 -2.93 10.75 8.97
C LYS A 402 -3.34 9.29 9.03
N VAL A 403 -2.47 8.42 8.52
CA VAL A 403 -2.60 6.97 8.70
C VAL A 403 -1.56 6.55 9.73
N PHE A 404 -2.01 6.04 10.87
CA PHE A 404 -1.13 5.42 11.84
C PHE A 404 -0.77 4.01 11.37
N VAL A 405 0.52 3.68 11.37
CA VAL A 405 1.08 2.38 11.01
C VAL A 405 1.71 1.78 12.27
N PRO A 406 0.97 0.90 12.98
CA PRO A 406 1.46 0.29 14.21
C PRO A 406 2.75 -0.52 13.99
N ALA A 407 3.65 -0.47 14.97
CA ALA A 407 4.85 -1.30 14.95
C ALA A 407 4.50 -2.79 15.13
N LYS A 408 5.37 -3.65 14.57
CA LYS A 408 5.31 -5.10 14.79
C LYS A 408 5.57 -5.42 16.27
N ARG A 409 4.78 -6.33 16.84
CA ARG A 409 4.98 -6.94 18.16
C ARG A 409 5.38 -8.41 18.00
N VAL A 410 6.27 -8.86 18.87
CA VAL A 410 6.71 -10.26 18.97
C VAL A 410 6.25 -10.78 20.32
N ASN A 411 5.71 -11.99 20.36
CA ASN A 411 5.07 -12.58 21.54
C ASN A 411 4.03 -11.63 22.16
N ALA A 412 3.18 -11.06 21.30
CA ALA A 412 2.19 -10.07 21.71
C ALA A 412 1.18 -10.68 22.68
N ARG A 413 0.80 -9.88 23.68
CA ARG A 413 -0.23 -10.20 24.67
C ARG A 413 -0.89 -8.91 25.14
N GLY A 414 -2.22 -8.91 25.18
CA GLY A 414 -3.01 -7.73 25.50
C GLY A 414 -3.01 -6.67 24.40
N VAL A 415 -3.76 -5.62 24.64
CA VAL A 415 -3.95 -4.52 23.68
C VAL A 415 -2.69 -3.69 23.50
N SER A 416 -2.58 -3.00 22.37
CA SER A 416 -1.46 -2.16 21.99
C SER A 416 -1.51 -0.74 22.59
N TRP A 417 -2.66 -0.34 23.14
CA TRP A 417 -3.01 1.08 23.32
C TRP A 417 -3.43 1.50 24.73
N ASP A 418 -3.72 0.58 25.64
CA ASP A 418 -4.21 0.92 26.98
C ASP A 418 -3.05 1.23 27.94
N GLY A 419 -3.01 2.45 28.47
CA GLY A 419 -1.97 2.92 29.39
C GLY A 419 -0.55 2.99 28.81
N VAL A 420 -0.40 2.88 27.49
CA VAL A 420 0.90 2.88 26.79
C VAL A 420 0.90 3.77 25.56
N THR A 421 2.02 4.42 25.29
CA THR A 421 2.26 5.06 23.99
C THR A 421 2.47 3.98 22.95
N GLN A 422 1.62 3.97 21.93
CA GLN A 422 1.70 2.98 20.85
C GLN A 422 2.93 3.24 19.98
N PRO A 423 3.84 2.27 19.86
CA PRO A 423 4.92 2.37 18.89
C PRO A 423 4.35 2.25 17.47
N GLY A 424 4.76 3.16 16.59
CA GLY A 424 4.31 3.20 15.20
C GLY A 424 4.71 4.51 14.54
N GLU A 425 4.38 4.62 13.25
CA GLU A 425 4.64 5.81 12.45
C GLU A 425 3.31 6.42 12.01
N SER A 426 3.24 7.76 11.94
CA SER A 426 2.08 8.46 11.37
C SER A 426 2.46 9.03 10.01
N ILE A 427 1.85 8.50 8.96
CA ILE A 427 2.07 8.97 7.60
C ILE A 427 0.97 9.99 7.26
N PRO A 428 1.30 11.25 6.92
CA PRO A 428 0.30 12.24 6.55
C PRO A 428 -0.43 11.87 5.25
N LEU A 429 -1.70 12.28 5.14
CA LEU A 429 -2.55 11.90 4.01
C LEU A 429 -2.03 12.42 2.66
N ASP A 430 -1.25 13.50 2.65
CA ASP A 430 -0.55 14.02 1.45
C ASP A 430 0.52 13.05 0.89
N ARG A 431 0.83 11.97 1.60
CA ARG A 431 1.66 10.84 1.13
C ARG A 431 0.84 9.66 0.60
N PHE A 432 -0.48 9.83 0.44
CA PHE A 432 -1.39 8.84 -0.11
C PHE A 432 -2.07 9.37 -1.37
N TYR A 433 -2.08 8.58 -2.43
CA TYR A 433 -3.05 8.77 -3.48
C TYR A 433 -4.42 8.30 -2.98
N VAL A 434 -5.37 9.24 -2.89
CA VAL A 434 -6.75 8.98 -2.49
C VAL A 434 -7.51 8.45 -3.72
N VAL A 435 -7.65 7.12 -3.80
CA VAL A 435 -8.31 6.45 -4.92
C VAL A 435 -9.81 6.63 -4.79
N LYS A 436 -10.43 7.18 -5.84
CA LYS A 436 -11.87 7.42 -5.97
C LYS A 436 -12.41 6.82 -7.26
N GLN A 437 -13.73 6.71 -7.37
CA GLN A 437 -14.39 6.23 -8.58
C GLN A 437 -13.84 6.93 -9.83
N GLY A 438 -13.52 6.16 -10.87
CA GLY A 438 -12.93 6.66 -12.11
C GLY A 438 -11.40 6.62 -12.15
N ALA A 439 -10.71 6.36 -11.03
CA ALA A 439 -9.28 6.08 -11.03
C ALA A 439 -8.97 4.80 -11.84
N THR A 440 -7.98 4.88 -12.73
CA THR A 440 -7.54 3.72 -13.52
C THR A 440 -6.38 3.01 -12.83
N ALA A 441 -6.18 1.72 -13.12
CA ALA A 441 -4.99 1.01 -12.66
C ALA A 441 -3.67 1.63 -13.16
N ALA A 442 -3.68 2.29 -14.32
CA ALA A 442 -2.54 3.08 -14.79
C ALA A 442 -2.22 4.25 -13.85
N THR A 443 -3.23 5.02 -13.43
CA THR A 443 -3.07 6.13 -12.47
C THR A 443 -2.61 5.63 -11.10
N ILE A 444 -3.20 4.52 -10.62
CA ILE A 444 -2.82 3.90 -9.35
C ILE A 444 -1.34 3.46 -9.37
N ASN A 445 -0.91 2.79 -10.43
CA ASN A 445 0.49 2.38 -10.59
C ASN A 445 1.44 3.57 -10.74
N ALA A 446 1.01 4.64 -11.42
CA ALA A 446 1.79 5.87 -11.51
C ALA A 446 1.98 6.52 -10.14
N ALA A 447 0.94 6.55 -9.28
CA ALA A 447 1.06 7.05 -7.91
C ALA A 447 2.02 6.21 -7.05
N LEU A 448 1.94 4.88 -7.16
CA LEU A 448 2.89 3.98 -6.49
C LEU A 448 4.33 4.24 -6.94
N THR A 449 4.54 4.43 -8.25
CA THR A 449 5.84 4.75 -8.84
C THR A 449 6.37 6.11 -8.37
N GLN A 450 5.49 7.11 -8.19
CA GLN A 450 5.83 8.43 -7.65
C GLN A 450 6.18 8.42 -6.15
N GLY A 451 6.00 7.30 -5.46
CA GLY A 451 6.33 7.20 -4.03
C GLY A 451 5.15 7.40 -3.08
N LEU A 452 3.91 7.49 -3.59
CA LEU A 452 2.70 7.58 -2.76
C LEU A 452 2.28 6.19 -2.25
N ASN A 453 1.62 6.18 -1.10
CA ASN A 453 0.81 5.07 -0.62
C ASN A 453 -0.59 5.12 -1.26
N LEU A 454 -1.45 4.13 -1.00
CA LEU A 454 -2.80 4.09 -1.55
C LEU A 454 -3.84 4.11 -0.42
N LEU A 455 -4.82 5.00 -0.54
CA LEU A 455 -6.04 4.98 0.28
C LEU A 455 -7.24 4.83 -0.66
N PHE A 456 -7.81 3.63 -0.72
CA PHE A 456 -9.04 3.37 -1.45
C PHE A 456 -10.24 3.86 -0.64
N THR A 457 -10.91 4.88 -1.15
CA THR A 457 -12.19 5.35 -0.58
C THR A 457 -13.29 4.33 -0.87
N PRO A 458 -14.44 4.35 -0.17
CA PRO A 458 -15.47 3.35 -0.36
C PRO A 458 -16.05 3.40 -1.79
N GLY A 459 -15.88 2.30 -2.52
CA GLY A 459 -16.31 2.16 -3.92
C GLY A 459 -15.96 0.78 -4.51
N VAL A 460 -16.41 0.55 -5.74
CA VAL A 460 -16.12 -0.67 -6.52
C VAL A 460 -15.28 -0.27 -7.74
N TYR A 461 -14.05 -0.76 -7.78
CA TYR A 461 -12.99 -0.36 -8.69
C TYR A 461 -12.68 -1.46 -9.68
N HIS A 462 -13.10 -1.25 -10.93
CA HIS A 462 -12.72 -2.11 -12.04
C HIS A 462 -11.32 -1.74 -12.55
N ILE A 463 -10.47 -2.74 -12.75
CA ILE A 463 -9.09 -2.54 -13.23
C ILE A 463 -8.79 -3.41 -14.45
N ASP A 464 -8.24 -2.78 -15.49
CA ASP A 464 -7.87 -3.40 -16.77
C ASP A 464 -6.47 -4.01 -16.78
N ARG A 465 -5.69 -3.77 -15.72
CA ARG A 465 -4.33 -4.25 -15.52
C ARG A 465 -4.01 -4.36 -14.03
N THR A 466 -3.01 -5.17 -13.72
CA THR A 466 -2.53 -5.40 -12.36
C THR A 466 -2.04 -4.13 -11.66
N ILE A 467 -2.43 -3.95 -10.39
CA ILE A 467 -1.83 -2.99 -9.48
C ILE A 467 -0.52 -3.58 -8.94
N ASN A 468 0.62 -2.93 -9.21
CA ASN A 468 1.95 -3.41 -8.87
C ASN A 468 2.53 -2.64 -7.67
N VAL A 469 2.54 -3.28 -6.51
CA VAL A 469 3.11 -2.73 -5.28
C VAL A 469 4.57 -3.19 -5.15
N SER A 470 5.49 -2.39 -5.67
CA SER A 470 6.93 -2.73 -5.74
C SER A 470 7.82 -1.99 -4.75
N ARG A 471 7.30 -0.98 -4.03
CA ARG A 471 8.06 -0.20 -3.05
C ARG A 471 7.87 -0.79 -1.65
N ALA A 472 8.99 -1.08 -0.97
CA ALA A 472 8.97 -1.48 0.43
C ALA A 472 8.20 -0.47 1.31
N ASN A 473 7.58 -0.97 2.38
CA ASN A 473 6.77 -0.20 3.32
C ASN A 473 5.52 0.48 2.75
N THR A 474 5.14 0.21 1.50
CA THR A 474 3.90 0.76 0.94
C THR A 474 2.69 0.32 1.75
N VAL A 475 1.83 1.28 2.09
CA VAL A 475 0.52 1.05 2.70
C VAL A 475 -0.55 1.12 1.61
N VAL A 476 -1.38 0.09 1.53
CA VAL A 476 -2.60 0.04 0.73
C VAL A 476 -3.76 -0.18 1.68
N LEU A 477 -4.46 0.90 2.01
CA LEU A 477 -5.57 0.91 2.96
C LEU A 477 -6.89 1.13 2.23
N GLY A 478 -7.88 0.28 2.47
CA GLY A 478 -9.25 0.45 2.04
C GLY A 478 -10.13 1.00 3.16
N LEU A 479 -11.06 1.88 2.79
CA LEU A 479 -12.15 2.35 3.63
C LEU A 479 -13.47 1.77 3.13
N GLY A 480 -14.39 1.50 4.05
CA GLY A 480 -15.78 1.11 3.73
C GLY A 480 -15.87 -0.10 2.81
N LEU A 481 -14.98 -1.08 3.00
CA LEU A 481 -14.93 -2.32 2.21
C LEU A 481 -14.75 -2.04 0.71
N ALA A 482 -13.93 -1.04 0.39
CA ALA A 482 -13.48 -0.77 -0.98
C ALA A 482 -13.16 -2.08 -1.70
N THR A 483 -13.67 -2.23 -2.92
CA THR A 483 -13.64 -3.51 -3.64
C THR A 483 -12.91 -3.33 -4.96
N ILE A 484 -11.93 -4.18 -5.24
CA ILE A 484 -11.18 -4.19 -6.50
C ILE A 484 -11.65 -5.39 -7.32
N ILE A 485 -12.07 -5.14 -8.56
CA ILE A 485 -12.49 -6.17 -9.52
C ILE A 485 -11.52 -6.17 -10.70
N PRO A 486 -10.77 -7.26 -10.92
CA PRO A 486 -9.95 -7.39 -12.11
C PRO A 486 -10.81 -7.72 -13.34
N ASP A 487 -10.70 -6.90 -14.37
CA ASP A 487 -11.31 -7.16 -15.67
C ASP A 487 -10.39 -8.01 -16.54
N ASN A 488 -10.95 -8.67 -17.56
CA ASN A 488 -10.18 -9.35 -18.61
C ASN A 488 -9.20 -10.42 -18.12
N GLY A 489 -9.43 -10.99 -16.92
CA GLY A 489 -8.60 -12.07 -16.36
C GLY A 489 -7.24 -11.62 -15.84
N VAL A 490 -7.04 -10.32 -15.57
CA VAL A 490 -5.78 -9.83 -14.99
C VAL A 490 -5.68 -10.19 -13.50
N THR A 491 -4.47 -10.33 -12.97
CA THR A 491 -4.29 -10.33 -11.51
C THR A 491 -4.66 -8.96 -10.95
N ALA A 492 -5.49 -8.89 -9.92
CA ALA A 492 -5.89 -7.59 -9.36
C ALA A 492 -4.70 -6.85 -8.73
N MET A 493 -3.88 -7.54 -7.93
CA MET A 493 -2.72 -6.93 -7.29
C MET A 493 -1.54 -7.89 -7.18
N LYS A 494 -0.34 -7.39 -7.44
CA LYS A 494 0.92 -8.09 -7.16
C LYS A 494 1.79 -7.26 -6.22
N VAL A 495 2.30 -7.88 -5.17
CA VAL A 495 3.31 -7.32 -4.27
C VAL A 495 4.65 -7.94 -4.62
N ALA A 496 5.67 -7.10 -4.85
CA ALA A 496 7.03 -7.57 -5.11
C ALA A 496 7.67 -8.23 -3.87
N ASP A 497 8.84 -8.87 -4.04
CA ASP A 497 9.65 -9.45 -2.96
C ASP A 497 10.30 -8.34 -2.11
N VAL A 498 9.48 -7.56 -1.40
CA VAL A 498 9.89 -6.36 -0.66
C VAL A 498 9.35 -6.33 0.75
N ASP A 499 10.11 -5.70 1.64
CA ASP A 499 9.76 -5.57 3.05
C ASP A 499 8.47 -4.77 3.28
N GLY A 500 7.70 -5.21 4.26
CA GLY A 500 6.85 -4.33 5.04
C GLY A 500 5.65 -3.76 4.30
N VAL A 501 5.19 -4.34 3.19
CA VAL A 501 3.94 -3.88 2.58
C VAL A 501 2.76 -4.17 3.51
N LYS A 502 1.81 -3.24 3.61
CA LYS A 502 0.59 -3.43 4.39
C LYS A 502 -0.61 -3.32 3.47
N LEU A 503 -1.26 -4.44 3.18
CA LEU A 503 -2.56 -4.46 2.51
C LEU A 503 -3.62 -4.59 3.60
N ALA A 504 -4.65 -3.74 3.59
CA ALA A 504 -5.60 -3.69 4.70
C ALA A 504 -6.96 -3.12 4.28
N GLY A 505 -8.05 -3.78 4.66
CA GLY A 505 -9.40 -3.16 4.65
C GLY A 505 -10.09 -3.06 3.29
N PHE A 506 -9.71 -3.87 2.31
CA PHE A 506 -10.37 -3.94 1.00
C PHE A 506 -10.73 -5.39 0.64
N LEU A 507 -11.66 -5.54 -0.30
CA LEU A 507 -12.05 -6.79 -0.93
C LEU A 507 -11.41 -6.88 -2.32
N ILE A 508 -10.97 -8.08 -2.72
CA ILE A 508 -10.76 -8.41 -4.13
C ILE A 508 -11.90 -9.34 -4.53
N ASP A 509 -12.71 -8.91 -5.47
CA ASP A 509 -13.85 -9.65 -5.99
C ASP A 509 -13.57 -10.06 -7.44
N ALA A 510 -13.82 -11.30 -7.81
CA ALA A 510 -13.40 -11.82 -9.10
C ALA A 510 -14.28 -11.27 -10.23
N GLY A 511 -13.65 -10.83 -11.33
CA GLY A 511 -14.37 -10.53 -12.56
C GLY A 511 -14.94 -11.80 -13.23
N PRO A 512 -15.80 -11.64 -14.24
CA PRO A 512 -16.40 -12.78 -14.95
C PRO A 512 -15.38 -13.60 -15.77
N VAL A 513 -14.25 -13.00 -16.14
CA VAL A 513 -13.16 -13.67 -16.84
C VAL A 513 -12.17 -14.22 -15.83
N ASN A 514 -11.85 -15.52 -15.94
CA ASN A 514 -10.92 -16.19 -15.04
C ASN A 514 -9.57 -15.47 -15.00
N SER A 515 -9.19 -15.00 -13.81
CA SER A 515 -7.84 -14.51 -13.54
C SER A 515 -6.97 -15.68 -13.08
N GLU A 516 -5.73 -15.77 -13.56
CA GLU A 516 -4.80 -16.83 -13.12
C GLU A 516 -4.57 -16.77 -11.59
N THR A 517 -4.38 -15.56 -11.08
CA THR A 517 -4.32 -15.25 -9.65
C THR A 517 -5.13 -13.98 -9.39
N LEU A 518 -5.67 -13.80 -8.19
CA LEU A 518 -6.32 -12.54 -7.77
C LEU A 518 -5.34 -11.63 -7.01
N LEU A 519 -4.53 -12.21 -6.13
CA LEU A 519 -3.48 -11.56 -5.37
C LEU A 519 -2.23 -12.42 -5.37
N GLU A 520 -1.08 -11.81 -5.63
CA GLU A 520 0.24 -12.43 -5.52
C GLU A 520 1.07 -11.64 -4.50
N VAL A 521 1.65 -12.30 -3.50
CA VAL A 521 2.53 -11.68 -2.50
C VAL A 521 3.91 -12.32 -2.60
N GLY A 522 4.85 -11.61 -3.20
CA GLY A 522 6.13 -12.14 -3.63
C GLY A 522 5.98 -12.91 -4.96
N PRO A 523 6.88 -12.68 -5.94
CA PRO A 523 6.86 -13.43 -7.19
C PRO A 523 7.12 -14.93 -6.95
N GLN A 524 6.71 -15.77 -7.89
CA GLN A 524 7.07 -17.19 -7.87
C GLN A 524 8.59 -17.36 -7.76
N GLY A 525 9.05 -18.14 -6.78
CA GLY A 525 10.47 -18.32 -6.51
C GLY A 525 11.10 -17.25 -5.61
N ALA A 526 10.30 -16.35 -5.02
CA ALA A 526 10.74 -15.45 -3.96
C ALA A 526 11.49 -16.22 -2.87
N SER A 527 12.61 -15.65 -2.42
CA SER A 527 13.54 -16.29 -1.48
C SER A 527 14.10 -15.35 -0.42
N ALA A 528 13.77 -14.06 -0.48
CA ALA A 528 14.17 -13.10 0.54
C ALA A 528 13.48 -13.42 1.89
N ASP A 529 14.22 -13.26 2.98
CA ASP A 529 13.65 -13.29 4.32
C ASP A 529 13.17 -11.89 4.71
N HIS A 530 11.92 -11.81 5.13
CA HIS A 530 11.28 -10.56 5.58
C HIS A 530 10.95 -10.58 7.08
N SER A 531 11.60 -11.42 7.89
CA SER A 531 11.25 -11.63 9.30
C SER A 531 11.30 -10.35 10.14
N ALA A 532 12.21 -9.42 9.82
CA ALA A 532 12.35 -8.13 10.49
C ALA A 532 11.14 -7.21 10.22
N ASN A 533 10.66 -7.16 8.98
CA ASN A 533 9.57 -6.29 8.55
C ASN A 533 8.70 -7.00 7.49
N PRO A 534 7.84 -7.94 7.91
CA PRO A 534 7.10 -8.76 6.98
C PRO A 534 6.01 -7.95 6.27
N THR A 535 5.63 -8.38 5.08
CA THR A 535 4.39 -7.95 4.42
C THR A 535 3.17 -8.55 5.14
N SER A 536 2.05 -7.83 5.21
CA SER A 536 0.82 -8.27 5.90
C SER A 536 -0.44 -7.97 5.10
N LEU A 537 -1.46 -8.83 5.26
CA LEU A 537 -2.81 -8.76 4.68
C LEU A 537 -3.89 -8.64 5.77
#